data_AF-A0AA41FEL9-F1
#
_entry.id   AF-A0AA41FEL9-F1
#
_cell.length_a   1.000
_cell.length_b   1.000
_cell.length_c   1.000
_cell.angle_alpha   90.00
_cell.angle_beta   90.00
_cell.angle_gamma   90.00
#
_symmetry.space_group_name_H-M   'P 1'
#
loop_
_entity.id
_entity.type
_entity.pdbx_description
1 polymer ?
#
loop_
_entity_poly.entity_id
_entity_poly.type
_entity_poly.pdbx_seq_one_letter_code
_entity_poly.pdbx_strand_id
1 'polypeptide(L)'
;MDNIDFKQHFIHACTHMGIKDYQHRLFTVCPVMEKNKNYSSADDMMRLLFLPRQRTCTFNEVLHLFTWKEGFYPLWINLDCTGRDIILSTSLRMRKAGVRDDGQFYPFITD
;
A
#
# COMPACT_ATOMS: atom_id res chain seq x y z
N MET A 1 -11.11 1.04 9.36
CA MET A 1 -10.34 0.15 8.48
C MET A 1 -10.03 -1.20 9.09
N ASP A 2 -10.76 -2.20 8.62
CA ASP A 2 -10.34 -3.60 8.58
C ASP A 2 -9.73 -3.96 7.20
N ASN A 3 -9.46 -5.24 6.97
CA ASN A 3 -8.87 -5.69 5.71
C ASN A 3 -9.83 -5.64 4.52
N ILE A 4 -11.15 -5.66 4.78
CA ILE A 4 -12.18 -5.50 3.74
C ILE A 4 -12.20 -4.04 3.29
N ASP A 5 -12.16 -3.10 4.23
CA ASP A 5 -12.06 -1.67 3.96
C ASP A 5 -10.81 -1.35 3.13
N PHE A 6 -9.63 -1.87 3.52
CA PHE A 6 -8.38 -1.67 2.77
C PHE A 6 -8.52 -2.14 1.31
N LYS A 7 -9.17 -3.29 1.08
CA LYS A 7 -9.42 -3.79 -0.27
C LYS A 7 -10.30 -2.83 -1.07
N GLN A 8 -11.35 -2.29 -0.46
CA GLN A 8 -12.21 -1.30 -1.14
C GLN A 8 -11.44 -0.02 -1.46
N HIS A 9 -10.61 0.47 -0.54
CA HIS A 9 -9.80 1.67 -0.77
C HIS A 9 -8.80 1.47 -1.91
N PHE A 10 -8.20 0.27 -2.01
CA PHE A 10 -7.32 -0.04 -3.13
C PHE A 10 -8.06 -0.07 -4.47
N ILE A 11 -9.29 -0.60 -4.50
CA ILE A 11 -10.16 -0.59 -5.69
C ILE A 11 -10.53 0.85 -6.06
N HIS A 12 -10.88 1.68 -5.09
CA HIS A 12 -11.18 3.10 -5.31
C HIS A 12 -9.96 3.83 -5.88
N ALA A 13 -8.77 3.65 -5.32
CA ALA A 13 -7.54 4.24 -5.82
C ALA A 13 -7.24 3.80 -7.28
N CYS A 14 -7.37 2.50 -7.59
CA CYS A 14 -7.21 2.01 -8.96
C CYS A 14 -8.22 2.63 -9.93
N THR A 15 -9.48 2.76 -9.50
CA THR A 15 -10.56 3.33 -10.31
C THR A 15 -10.35 4.82 -10.53
N HIS A 16 -9.96 5.55 -9.50
CA HIS A 16 -9.63 6.97 -9.54
C HIS A 16 -8.48 7.25 -10.53
N MET A 17 -7.46 6.40 -10.54
CA MET A 17 -6.32 6.46 -11.48
C MET A 17 -6.64 5.95 -12.90
N GLY A 18 -7.89 5.55 -13.18
CA GLY A 18 -8.29 5.03 -14.50
C GLY A 18 -7.70 3.66 -14.86
N ILE A 19 -7.22 2.90 -13.87
CA ILE A 19 -6.61 1.58 -14.06
C ILE A 19 -7.72 0.53 -14.28
N LYS A 20 -7.98 0.22 -15.55
CA LYS A 20 -8.90 -0.85 -15.96
C LYS A 20 -8.28 -2.23 -15.76
N ASP A 21 -9.13 -3.22 -15.45
CA ASP A 21 -8.76 -4.62 -15.26
C ASP A 21 -7.65 -4.84 -14.21
N TYR A 22 -7.63 -4.00 -13.16
CA TYR A 22 -6.60 -4.01 -12.12
C TYR A 22 -6.38 -5.40 -11.48
N GLN A 23 -7.40 -6.27 -11.48
CA GLN A 23 -7.32 -7.65 -10.97
C GLN A 23 -6.38 -8.55 -11.79
N HIS A 24 -6.16 -8.21 -13.06
CA HIS A 24 -5.33 -8.97 -14.00
C HIS A 24 -3.97 -8.30 -14.27
N ARG A 25 -3.69 -7.18 -13.60
CA ARG A 25 -2.42 -6.46 -13.75
C ARG A 25 -1.44 -6.82 -12.65
N LEU A 26 -0.16 -6.59 -12.95
CA LEU A 26 0.93 -6.69 -12.00
C LEU A 26 1.24 -5.32 -11.43
N PHE A 27 1.54 -5.28 -10.14
CA PHE A 27 1.89 -4.10 -9.36
C PHE A 27 3.32 -4.24 -8.90
N THR A 28 4.15 -3.23 -9.16
CA THR A 28 5.49 -3.15 -8.61
C THR A 28 5.44 -2.38 -7.31
N VAL A 29 5.60 -3.06 -6.18
CA VAL A 29 5.63 -2.45 -4.86
C VAL A 29 7.04 -1.99 -4.53
N CYS A 30 7.19 -0.69 -4.29
CA CYS A 30 8.46 -0.02 -4.02
C CYS A 30 8.47 0.52 -2.58
N PRO A 31 9.16 -0.14 -1.64
CA PRO A 31 9.29 0.40 -0.29
C PRO A 31 10.16 1.67 -0.29
N VAL A 32 9.72 2.69 0.44
CA VAL A 32 10.44 3.97 0.56
C VAL A 32 10.96 4.15 1.98
N MET A 33 12.30 4.29 2.07
CA MET A 33 12.99 4.69 3.30
C MET A 33 12.88 6.21 3.46
N GLU A 34 12.09 6.64 4.44
CA GLU A 34 11.85 8.05 4.71
C GLU A 34 13.02 8.65 5.51
N LYS A 35 13.67 9.67 4.95
CA LYS A 35 14.80 10.35 5.61
C LYS A 35 14.36 10.95 6.95
N ASN A 36 15.23 10.84 7.95
CA ASN A 36 15.04 11.41 9.29
C ASN A 36 13.78 10.90 10.03
N LYS A 37 13.30 9.69 9.72
CA LYS A 37 12.19 9.05 10.45
C LYS A 37 12.72 7.89 11.29
N ASN A 38 12.16 7.76 12.49
CA ASN A 38 12.41 6.62 13.37
C ASN A 38 11.52 5.44 12.98
N TYR A 39 12.09 4.24 13.02
CA TYR A 39 11.43 2.98 12.73
C TYR A 39 11.23 2.22 14.02
N SER A 40 9.99 1.79 14.28
CA SER A 40 9.67 0.88 15.37
C SER A 40 10.00 -0.56 14.99
N SER A 41 9.99 -1.49 15.95
CA SER A 41 10.19 -2.92 15.66
C SER A 41 9.17 -3.49 14.67
N ALA A 42 7.95 -2.96 14.64
CA ALA A 42 6.94 -3.34 13.64
C ALA A 42 7.30 -2.82 12.24
N ASP A 43 7.85 -1.60 12.16
CA ASP A 43 8.31 -1.03 10.90
C ASP A 43 9.56 -1.79 10.39
N ASP A 44 10.44 -2.23 11.29
CA ASP A 44 11.59 -3.08 10.94
C ASP A 44 11.16 -4.45 10.43
N MET A 45 10.09 -5.03 10.98
CA MET A 45 9.53 -6.28 10.47
C MET A 45 9.02 -6.11 9.03
N MET A 46 8.32 -5.02 8.74
CA MET A 46 7.90 -4.65 7.39
C MET A 46 9.10 -4.52 6.45
N ARG A 47 10.13 -3.78 6.90
CA ARG A 47 11.35 -3.51 6.13
C ARG A 47 12.21 -4.75 5.90
N LEU A 48 12.35 -5.65 6.88
CA LEU A 48 13.30 -6.75 6.80
C LEU A 48 12.68 -8.03 6.25
N LEU A 49 11.38 -8.25 6.46
CA LEU A 49 10.71 -9.51 6.10
C LEU A 49 9.71 -9.35 4.95
N PHE A 50 8.88 -8.30 4.94
CA PHE A 50 7.79 -8.15 3.95
C PHE A 50 8.23 -7.43 2.68
N LEU A 51 8.93 -6.32 2.85
CA LEU A 51 9.40 -5.44 1.78
C LEU A 51 10.88 -5.04 1.98
N PRO A 52 11.82 -6.00 1.98
CA PRO A 52 13.26 -5.70 1.99
C PRO A 52 13.75 -5.05 0.70
N ARG A 53 13.00 -5.22 -0.39
CA ARG A 53 13.28 -4.66 -1.70
C ARG A 53 11.99 -4.54 -2.48
N GLN A 54 12.07 -3.84 -3.62
CA GLN A 54 10.96 -3.81 -4.56
C GLN A 54 10.58 -5.23 -5.02
N ARG A 55 9.29 -5.47 -5.23
CA ARG A 55 8.78 -6.74 -5.76
C ARG A 55 7.54 -6.52 -6.62
N THR A 56 7.40 -7.35 -7.64
CA THR A 56 6.19 -7.43 -8.45
C THR A 56 5.20 -8.38 -7.80
N CYS A 57 3.95 -7.96 -7.73
CA CYS A 57 2.85 -8.65 -7.06
C CYS A 57 1.60 -8.61 -7.94
N THR A 58 0.79 -9.65 -7.85
CA THR A 58 -0.62 -9.62 -8.25
C THR A 58 -1.44 -8.79 -7.26
N PHE A 59 -2.66 -8.41 -7.65
CA PHE A 59 -3.58 -7.68 -6.78
C PHE A 59 -3.78 -8.34 -5.41
N ASN A 60 -4.00 -9.67 -5.37
CA ASN A 60 -4.20 -10.40 -4.12
C ASN A 60 -2.93 -10.44 -3.28
N GLU A 61 -1.75 -10.56 -3.89
CA GLU A 61 -0.49 -10.50 -3.17
C GLU A 61 -0.24 -9.12 -2.56
N VAL A 62 -0.65 -8.04 -3.22
CA VAL A 62 -0.61 -6.69 -2.65
C VAL A 62 -1.50 -6.59 -1.41
N LEU A 63 -2.73 -7.14 -1.48
CA LEU A 63 -3.61 -7.19 -0.31
C LEU A 63 -2.92 -7.95 0.83
N HIS A 64 -2.51 -9.20 0.61
CA HIS A 64 -1.83 -10.00 1.63
C HIS A 64 -0.60 -9.30 2.23
N LEU A 65 0.17 -8.59 1.41
CA LEU A 65 1.36 -7.87 1.82
C LEU A 65 1.05 -6.72 2.78
N PHE A 66 0.04 -5.90 2.46
CA PHE A 66 -0.29 -4.70 3.26
C PHE A 66 -1.31 -4.96 4.36
N THR A 67 -2.03 -6.07 4.30
CA THR A 67 -3.05 -6.45 5.27
C THR A 67 -2.62 -7.61 6.16
N TRP A 68 -1.32 -7.91 6.28
CA TRP A 68 -0.82 -8.91 7.24
C TRP A 68 -1.46 -8.67 8.60
N LYS A 69 -1.41 -7.42 9.09
CA LYS A 69 -1.78 -7.07 10.46
C LYS A 69 -3.02 -6.22 10.39
N GLU A 70 -4.18 -6.84 10.57
CA GLU A 70 -5.43 -6.10 10.55
C GLU A 70 -5.39 -4.91 11.52
N GLY A 71 -5.92 -3.79 11.04
CA GLY A 71 -5.89 -2.52 11.75
C GLY A 71 -4.60 -1.72 11.58
N PHE A 72 -3.48 -2.31 11.12
CA PHE A 72 -2.20 -1.65 10.89
C PHE A 72 -1.80 -1.68 9.42
N TYR A 73 -1.64 -0.51 8.82
CA TYR A 73 -1.41 -0.36 7.38
C TYR A 73 -0.27 0.63 7.13
N PRO A 74 0.34 0.64 5.92
CA PRO A 74 1.34 1.63 5.58
C PRO A 74 0.81 3.04 5.83
N LEU A 75 1.69 3.94 6.27
CA LEU A 75 1.33 5.33 6.51
C LEU A 75 0.77 6.04 5.27
N TRP A 76 1.29 5.65 4.12
CA TRP A 76 0.87 6.14 2.82
C TRP A 76 1.26 5.13 1.74
N ILE A 77 0.49 5.10 0.66
CA ILE A 77 0.77 4.38 -0.58
C ILE A 77 0.51 5.36 -1.72
N ASN A 78 1.55 5.69 -2.49
CA ASN A 78 1.39 6.44 -3.73
C ASN A 78 1.24 5.44 -4.89
N LEU A 79 0.13 5.55 -5.61
CA LEU A 79 -0.19 4.72 -6.77
C LEU A 79 0.11 5.53 -8.04
N ASP A 80 1.05 5.06 -8.85
CA ASP A 80 1.39 5.65 -10.15
C ASP A 80 1.10 4.63 -11.26
N CYS A 81 0.58 5.11 -12.38
CA CYS A 81 0.28 4.31 -13.57
C CYS A 81 0.89 4.99 -14.80
N THR A 82 2.06 4.51 -15.22
CA THR A 82 2.73 4.99 -16.43
C THR A 82 2.59 3.95 -17.54
N GLY A 83 1.65 4.18 -18.46
CA GLY A 83 1.38 3.26 -19.57
C GLY A 83 0.83 1.90 -19.11
N ARG A 84 1.67 0.86 -19.12
CA ARG A 84 1.30 -0.48 -18.64
C ARG A 84 1.78 -0.78 -17.23
N ASP A 85 2.73 -0.01 -16.72
CA ASP A 85 3.35 -0.26 -15.44
C ASP A 85 2.56 0.41 -14.32
N ILE A 86 2.26 -0.36 -13.27
CA ILE A 86 1.63 0.15 -12.06
C ILE A 86 2.64 0.05 -10.92
N ILE A 87 2.93 1.18 -10.30
CA ILE A 87 3.91 1.30 -9.23
C ILE A 87 3.20 1.72 -7.94
N LEU A 88 3.46 0.98 -6.87
CA LEU A 88 3.00 1.26 -5.51
C LEU A 88 4.20 1.68 -4.67
N SER A 89 4.50 2.98 -4.63
CA SER A 89 5.49 3.50 -3.70
C SER A 89 4.87 3.56 -2.32
N THR A 90 5.50 2.99 -1.30
CA THR A 90 4.85 2.83 0.01
C THR A 90 5.77 3.13 1.17
N SER A 91 5.20 3.69 2.23
CA SER A 91 5.90 3.82 3.50
C SER A 91 6.16 2.45 4.11
N LEU A 92 7.36 2.26 4.64
CA LEU A 92 7.66 1.11 5.50
C LEU A 92 7.15 1.28 6.94
N ARG A 93 6.64 2.46 7.30
CA ARG A 93 6.08 2.72 8.63
C ARG A 93 4.61 2.36 8.64
N MET A 94 4.24 1.50 9.58
CA MET A 94 2.88 0.98 9.74
C MET A 94 2.18 1.70 10.88
N ARG A 95 0.93 2.11 10.71
CA ARG A 95 0.14 2.74 11.79
C ARG A 95 -1.28 2.20 11.84
N LYS A 96 -1.88 2.33 13.03
CA LYS A 96 -3.29 2.02 13.22
C LYS A 96 -4.13 2.98 12.39
N ALA A 97 -5.05 2.46 11.55
CA ALA A 97 -5.83 3.29 10.62
C ALA A 97 -6.54 4.47 11.30
N GLY A 98 -7.27 4.19 12.39
CA GLY A 98 -7.76 5.18 13.36
C GLY A 98 -8.22 6.50 12.75
N VAL A 99 -7.69 7.62 13.27
CA VAL A 99 -8.05 9.01 12.90
C VAL A 99 -7.66 9.38 11.46
N ARG A 100 -6.82 8.58 10.79
CA ARG A 100 -6.34 8.88 9.42
C ARG A 100 -7.19 8.27 8.32
N ASP A 101 -8.10 7.37 8.69
CA ASP A 101 -9.01 6.73 7.76
C ASP A 101 -10.04 7.77 7.27
N ASP A 102 -9.97 8.10 5.99
CA ASP A 102 -10.91 9.01 5.32
C ASP A 102 -12.16 8.26 4.80
N GLY A 103 -12.22 6.94 5.01
CA GLY A 103 -13.32 6.07 4.59
C GLY A 103 -13.38 5.83 3.08
N GLN A 104 -12.38 6.27 2.30
CA GLN A 104 -12.39 6.11 0.85
C GLN A 104 -11.05 5.69 0.26
N PHE A 105 -9.97 6.37 0.63
CA PHE A 105 -8.68 6.25 -0.02
C PHE A 105 -7.56 5.86 0.94
N TYR A 106 -7.61 6.21 2.23
CA TYR A 106 -6.53 5.88 3.17
C TYR A 106 -6.16 4.38 3.11
N PRO A 107 -4.87 4.00 2.96
CA PRO A 107 -3.68 4.84 2.98
C PRO A 107 -3.20 5.30 1.60
N PHE A 108 -3.98 5.14 0.53
CA PHE A 108 -3.64 5.59 -0.81
C PHE A 108 -3.70 7.12 -0.90
N ILE A 109 -2.63 7.73 -1.41
CA ILE A 109 -2.59 9.16 -1.73
C ILE A 109 -3.17 9.35 -3.12
N THR A 110 -4.17 10.22 -3.23
CA THR A 110 -4.80 10.63 -4.49
C THR A 110 -4.68 12.16 -4.60
N ASP A 111 -3.55 12.62 -5.14
CA ASP A 111 -3.33 14.05 -5.45
C ASP A 111 -4.00 14.44 -6.79
#